data_AF-A0A926VQ21-F1
#
_entry.id   AF-A0A926VQ21-F1
#
_cell.length_a   1.000
_cell.length_b   1.000
_cell.length_c   1.000
_cell.angle_alpha   90.00
_cell.angle_beta   90.00
_cell.angle_gamma   90.00
#
_symmetry.space_group_name_H-M   'P 1'
#
loop_
_entity.id
_entity.type
_entity.pdbx_description
1 polymer ?
#
loop_
_entity_poly.entity_id
_entity_poly.type
_entity_poly.pdbx_seq_one_letter_code
_entity_poly.pdbx_strand_id
1 'polypeptide(L)'
;MLVLVICFTLGSVRSFGQTIMTSAPQLLTDPFLQLPTETSVRVVWFTEFAGVNHTVTSGENLKQTTKANTTKLSRTREDQHSRVANQTQDGQVYQKPVQRDIWRHEAEVTGLTHLRVNYRVTSVREDGETVNSDVFTLAATPKPDTPLKILLTSDHQLKPMTAANLQKVVETVGRVDGVWFAGDLVNVSDRASEWFDDNRGGALFPGLQGRAKYEITHDDVKTTYTGGQIIQHAPMFTCIGNHEVMGRFGRMGSLNDEFDDTIPRAVAQRIYQDKSLIDNSFNTNTYEEIFSLPKSKEGGKRYYAISFGDVRLVVLYATNMWRTPSLGGKHKGRYREAEKDLNNPENWGYGQLIYEPITKGSRQYNWLETELNSPEFKQAKYKVVMFHHPPHTLGDNIVPAYTEPVQIIERDGNNIKAVRYEYPKDADYINRDVVPLLETADVQLVFYGHSHLWNRFVSQSGMHFLETSNVGNTYGAAWGDRKREVPIGYQEDYVKLGDPNGLEPIVPTISPLLGEDGKPMPYIASNDITVFSIFDTGTGTISSYHFDTRKPDSEVLKFDEFKLK
;
A
#
# COMPACT_ATOMS: atom_id res chain seq x y z
N MET A 1 -40.52 78.08 -30.68
CA MET A 1 -40.58 77.31 -29.43
C MET A 1 -41.14 75.95 -29.78
N LEU A 2 -40.28 74.98 -30.06
CA LEU A 2 -40.63 73.68 -30.66
C LEU A 2 -40.41 72.60 -29.59
N VAL A 3 -41.48 71.90 -29.21
CA VAL A 3 -41.46 70.82 -28.20
C VAL A 3 -40.97 69.54 -28.88
N LEU A 4 -39.89 68.97 -28.34
CA LEU A 4 -39.31 67.70 -28.78
C LEU A 4 -39.92 66.57 -27.94
N VAL A 5 -40.55 65.60 -28.60
CA VAL A 5 -40.99 64.32 -28.00
C VAL A 5 -39.89 63.30 -28.27
N ILE A 6 -39.31 62.73 -27.20
CA ILE A 6 -38.32 61.64 -27.29
C ILE A 6 -39.03 60.33 -26.92
N CYS A 7 -39.19 59.46 -27.92
CA CYS A 7 -39.65 58.08 -27.73
C CYS A 7 -38.47 57.19 -27.34
N PHE A 8 -38.56 56.52 -26.18
CA PHE A 8 -37.66 55.44 -25.78
C PHE A 8 -38.04 54.13 -26.49
N THR A 9 -37.11 53.54 -27.22
CA THR A 9 -37.19 52.14 -27.69
C THR A 9 -36.27 51.27 -26.82
N LEU A 10 -36.86 50.37 -26.03
CA LEU A 10 -36.13 49.32 -25.33
C LEU A 10 -35.79 48.19 -26.32
N GLY A 11 -34.53 48.11 -26.74
CA GLY A 11 -33.99 46.94 -27.42
C GLY A 11 -33.59 45.86 -26.41
N SER A 12 -34.23 44.70 -26.46
CA SER A 12 -33.82 43.53 -25.66
C SER A 12 -32.52 42.96 -26.23
N VAL A 13 -31.40 43.12 -25.51
CA VAL A 13 -30.19 42.36 -25.78
C VAL A 13 -30.36 40.97 -25.15
N ARG A 14 -30.73 39.97 -25.94
CA ARG A 14 -30.61 38.57 -25.53
C ARG A 14 -29.12 38.23 -25.48
N SER A 15 -28.57 38.17 -24.28
CA SER A 15 -27.29 37.49 -24.04
C SER A 15 -27.49 36.01 -24.35
N PHE A 16 -26.90 35.53 -25.45
CA PHE A 16 -26.72 34.10 -25.68
C PHE A 16 -25.79 33.60 -24.59
N GLY A 17 -26.35 32.87 -23.61
CA GLY A 17 -25.57 32.16 -22.61
C GLY A 17 -24.59 31.24 -23.33
N GLN A 18 -23.30 31.43 -23.08
CA GLN A 18 -22.31 30.40 -23.35
C GLN A 18 -22.76 29.16 -22.61
N THR A 19 -23.21 28.16 -23.37
CA THR A 19 -23.43 26.82 -22.84
C THR A 19 -22.04 26.35 -22.40
N ILE A 20 -21.80 26.34 -21.09
CA ILE A 20 -20.64 25.64 -20.53
C ILE A 20 -20.87 24.18 -20.91
N MET A 21 -20.22 23.70 -21.97
CA MET A 21 -20.23 22.28 -22.30
C MET A 21 -19.49 21.57 -21.18
N THR A 22 -20.23 21.00 -20.25
CA THR A 22 -19.70 20.07 -19.25
C THR A 22 -19.21 18.84 -20.01
N SER A 23 -17.97 18.39 -19.75
CA SER A 23 -17.45 17.16 -20.34
C SER A 23 -18.31 15.98 -19.91
N ALA A 24 -18.41 14.92 -20.73
CA ALA A 24 -19.13 13.71 -20.34
C ALA A 24 -18.63 13.16 -18.98
N PRO A 25 -19.50 12.61 -18.11
CA PRO A 25 -19.07 12.04 -16.84
C PRO A 25 -18.10 10.87 -17.07
N GLN A 26 -17.11 10.75 -16.19
CA GLN A 26 -16.12 9.69 -16.23
C GLN A 26 -16.03 9.01 -14.85
N LEU A 27 -15.78 7.71 -14.86
CA LEU A 27 -15.36 7.00 -13.66
C LEU A 27 -13.87 7.29 -13.44
N LEU A 28 -13.49 7.56 -12.20
CA LEU A 28 -12.09 7.74 -11.82
C LEU A 28 -11.37 6.39 -11.66
N THR A 29 -12.14 5.31 -11.50
CA THR A 29 -11.66 3.92 -11.42
C THR A 29 -12.67 2.99 -12.09
N ASP A 30 -12.21 1.87 -12.65
CA ASP A 30 -13.12 0.73 -12.83
C ASP A 30 -13.64 0.25 -11.45
N PRO A 31 -14.78 -0.44 -11.37
CA PRO A 31 -15.24 -0.97 -10.10
C PRO A 31 -14.36 -2.12 -9.62
N PHE A 32 -14.07 -2.16 -8.32
CA PHE A 32 -13.26 -3.20 -7.69
C PHE A 32 -14.00 -3.88 -6.53
N LEU A 33 -13.61 -5.11 -6.23
CA LEU A 33 -14.29 -5.96 -5.25
C LEU A 33 -13.64 -5.88 -3.88
N GLN A 34 -14.46 -5.84 -2.83
CA GLN A 34 -14.01 -5.81 -1.45
C GLN A 34 -14.94 -6.59 -0.52
N LEU A 35 -14.40 -7.02 0.62
CA LEU A 35 -15.14 -7.59 1.75
C LEU A 35 -16.22 -8.62 1.35
N PRO A 36 -15.85 -9.71 0.65
CA PRO A 36 -16.78 -10.79 0.37
C PRO A 36 -17.23 -11.48 1.66
N THR A 37 -18.50 -11.85 1.72
CA THR A 37 -19.11 -12.69 2.75
C THR A 37 -19.59 -13.99 2.14
N GLU A 38 -20.24 -14.87 2.91
CA GLU A 38 -20.84 -16.11 2.38
C GLU A 38 -21.89 -15.89 1.28
N THR A 39 -22.52 -14.71 1.25
CA THR A 39 -23.65 -14.42 0.35
C THR A 39 -23.61 -13.04 -0.29
N SER A 40 -22.55 -12.26 -0.04
CA SER A 40 -22.42 -10.91 -0.57
C SER A 40 -20.98 -10.53 -0.92
N VAL A 41 -20.82 -9.46 -1.68
CA VAL A 41 -19.54 -8.78 -1.89
C VAL A 41 -19.79 -7.29 -2.09
N ARG A 42 -18.85 -6.45 -1.67
CA ARG A 42 -18.91 -5.01 -1.90
C ARG A 42 -18.26 -4.68 -3.24
N VAL A 43 -18.97 -3.90 -4.05
CA VAL A 43 -18.47 -3.31 -5.29
C VAL A 43 -18.23 -1.83 -5.02
N VAL A 44 -17.00 -1.38 -5.24
CA VAL A 44 -16.56 -0.02 -4.94
C VAL A 44 -16.01 0.64 -6.19
N TRP A 45 -16.28 1.93 -6.38
CA TRP A 45 -15.67 2.74 -7.43
C TRP A 45 -15.66 4.22 -7.03
N PHE A 46 -14.91 5.02 -7.79
CA PHE A 46 -14.72 6.43 -7.54
C PHE A 46 -15.10 7.30 -8.73
N THR A 47 -15.51 8.53 -8.45
CA THR A 47 -15.77 9.60 -9.42
C THR A 47 -15.25 10.94 -8.88
N GLU A 48 -15.15 11.92 -9.78
CA GLU A 48 -14.95 13.35 -9.44
C GLU A 48 -16.27 14.14 -9.41
N PHE A 49 -17.40 13.47 -9.21
CA PHE A 49 -18.69 14.12 -9.00
C PHE A 49 -19.52 13.37 -7.98
N ALA A 50 -20.30 14.09 -7.17
CA ALA A 50 -21.13 13.47 -6.14
C ALA A 50 -22.20 12.57 -6.74
N GLY A 51 -22.85 13.04 -7.81
CA GLY A 51 -23.88 12.34 -8.54
C GLY A 51 -25.20 12.26 -7.80
N VAL A 52 -26.25 11.86 -8.52
CA VAL A 52 -27.62 11.74 -7.99
C VAL A 52 -28.07 10.29 -7.88
N ASN A 53 -27.43 9.37 -8.61
CA ASN A 53 -27.75 7.95 -8.55
C ASN A 53 -26.55 7.09 -8.95
N HIS A 54 -26.29 6.05 -8.18
CA HIS A 54 -25.16 5.12 -8.34
C HIS A 54 -25.65 3.70 -8.12
N THR A 55 -25.41 2.81 -9.08
CA THR A 55 -25.97 1.47 -9.05
C THR A 55 -24.98 0.43 -9.58
N VAL A 56 -25.06 -0.77 -9.02
CA VAL A 56 -24.51 -2.00 -9.61
C VAL A 56 -25.66 -2.75 -10.27
N THR A 57 -25.50 -3.15 -11.53
CA THR A 57 -26.35 -4.19 -12.14
C THR A 57 -25.59 -5.50 -12.20
N SER A 58 -26.23 -6.61 -11.86
CA SER A 58 -25.57 -7.92 -11.71
C SER A 58 -26.49 -9.11 -12.02
N GLY A 59 -25.90 -10.31 -12.05
CA GLY A 59 -26.60 -11.56 -12.30
C GLY A 59 -26.80 -11.85 -13.79
N GLU A 60 -27.68 -12.80 -14.09
CA GLU A 60 -28.00 -13.18 -15.45
C GLU A 60 -28.60 -12.00 -16.23
N ASN A 61 -27.98 -11.63 -17.35
CA ASN A 61 -28.36 -10.48 -18.18
C ASN A 61 -28.38 -9.13 -17.44
N LEU A 62 -27.65 -8.98 -16.31
CA LEU A 62 -27.53 -7.74 -15.55
C LEU A 62 -28.88 -7.16 -15.06
N LYS A 63 -29.81 -8.04 -14.66
CA LYS A 63 -31.17 -7.65 -14.25
C LYS A 63 -31.32 -7.23 -12.79
N GLN A 64 -30.41 -7.66 -11.92
CA GLN A 64 -30.47 -7.33 -10.50
C GLN A 64 -29.79 -5.98 -10.26
N THR A 65 -30.49 -5.05 -9.63
CA THR A 65 -29.96 -3.69 -9.38
C THR A 65 -29.79 -3.45 -7.89
N THR A 66 -28.59 -3.05 -7.50
CA THR A 66 -28.24 -2.64 -6.13
C THR A 66 -27.82 -1.18 -6.13
N LYS A 67 -28.36 -0.38 -5.20
CA LYS A 67 -27.94 1.02 -5.03
C LYS A 67 -26.65 1.10 -4.22
N ALA A 68 -25.79 2.05 -4.57
CA ALA A 68 -24.59 2.38 -3.81
C ALA A 68 -24.84 3.53 -2.82
N ASN A 69 -24.10 3.49 -1.72
CA ASN A 69 -23.93 4.62 -0.82
C ASN A 69 -22.74 5.46 -1.28
N THR A 70 -22.92 6.77 -1.32
CA THR A 70 -21.88 7.73 -1.69
C THR A 70 -21.29 8.39 -0.45
N THR A 71 -19.96 8.47 -0.39
CA THR A 71 -19.20 9.20 0.63
C THR A 71 -18.11 10.02 -0.04
N LYS A 72 -17.74 11.17 0.53
CA LYS A 72 -16.65 12.00 0.00
C LYS A 72 -15.38 11.70 0.81
N LEU A 73 -14.25 11.50 0.12
CA LEU A 73 -12.96 11.37 0.78
C LEU A 73 -12.55 12.69 1.42
N SER A 74 -12.03 12.64 2.65
CA SER A 74 -11.88 13.82 3.50
C SER A 74 -10.54 14.55 3.33
N ARG A 75 -9.49 13.86 2.86
CA ARG A 75 -8.11 14.37 2.82
C ARG A 75 -7.40 14.30 1.48
N THR A 76 -8.08 13.82 0.44
CA THR A 76 -7.52 13.75 -0.92
C THR A 76 -7.19 15.14 -1.45
N ARG A 77 -5.94 15.33 -1.83
CA ARG A 77 -5.37 16.61 -2.25
C ARG A 77 -4.44 16.42 -3.45
N GLU A 78 -4.08 17.51 -4.09
CA GLU A 78 -2.96 17.61 -5.04
C GLU A 78 -2.00 18.70 -4.59
N ASP A 79 -0.72 18.58 -4.95
CA ASP A 79 0.31 19.53 -4.58
C ASP A 79 1.34 19.71 -5.71
N GLN A 80 2.44 20.40 -5.42
CA GLN A 80 3.49 20.72 -6.38
C GLN A 80 4.08 19.46 -7.01
N HIS A 81 4.09 18.32 -6.32
CA HIS A 81 4.70 17.09 -6.82
C HIS A 81 3.69 16.17 -7.52
N SER A 82 2.42 16.54 -7.58
CA SER A 82 1.42 15.83 -8.37
C SER A 82 1.79 15.81 -9.86
N ARG A 83 1.38 14.75 -10.55
CA ARG A 83 1.44 14.63 -12.02
C ARG A 83 0.05 14.30 -12.51
N VAL A 84 -0.79 15.32 -12.73
CA VAL A 84 -2.21 15.12 -13.01
C VAL A 84 -2.76 16.25 -13.86
N ALA A 85 -3.73 15.94 -14.71
CA ALA A 85 -4.33 16.89 -15.64
C ALA A 85 -3.24 17.65 -16.41
N ASN A 86 -3.20 18.98 -16.28
CA ASN A 86 -2.22 19.84 -16.96
C ASN A 86 -0.87 19.98 -16.23
N GLN A 87 -0.72 19.41 -15.03
CA GLN A 87 0.55 19.45 -14.29
C GLN A 87 1.44 18.27 -14.69
N THR A 88 2.45 18.54 -15.51
CA THR A 88 3.45 17.54 -15.95
C THR A 88 4.81 17.73 -15.28
N GLN A 89 5.01 18.87 -14.62
CA GLN A 89 6.23 19.25 -13.91
C GLN A 89 5.89 19.78 -12.52
N ASP A 90 6.90 19.84 -11.64
CA ASP A 90 6.70 20.31 -10.28
C ASP A 90 6.21 21.76 -10.25
N GLY A 91 5.14 22.01 -9.49
CA GLY A 91 4.63 23.35 -9.27
C GLY A 91 4.12 24.05 -10.54
N GLN A 92 3.62 23.32 -11.54
CA GLN A 92 3.06 23.96 -12.74
C GLN A 92 1.65 24.51 -12.51
N VAL A 93 0.82 23.79 -11.76
CA VAL A 93 -0.60 24.12 -11.50
C VAL A 93 -0.81 24.37 -10.00
N TYR A 94 -0.46 23.39 -9.16
CA TYR A 94 -0.58 23.45 -7.71
C TYR A 94 0.74 23.94 -7.10
N GLN A 95 0.68 25.01 -6.32
CA GLN A 95 1.84 25.59 -5.61
C GLN A 95 1.92 25.19 -4.13
N LYS A 96 0.93 24.43 -3.65
CA LYS A 96 0.74 23.95 -2.27
C LYS A 96 -0.38 22.91 -2.26
N PRO A 97 -0.58 22.15 -1.17
CA PRO A 97 -1.72 21.24 -1.07
C PRO A 97 -3.06 21.94 -1.32
N VAL A 98 -3.83 21.40 -2.25
CA VAL A 98 -5.19 21.84 -2.61
C VAL A 98 -6.12 20.63 -2.58
N GLN A 99 -7.29 20.76 -1.96
CA GLN A 99 -8.29 19.69 -1.92
C GLN A 99 -8.70 19.25 -3.34
N ARG A 100 -8.73 17.93 -3.55
CA ARG A 100 -9.36 17.31 -4.72
C ARG A 100 -10.56 16.52 -4.24
N ASP A 101 -11.72 16.89 -4.76
CA ASP A 101 -12.97 16.29 -4.35
C ASP A 101 -13.15 14.94 -5.05
N ILE A 102 -13.17 13.87 -4.26
CA ILE A 102 -13.32 12.51 -4.75
C ILE A 102 -14.45 11.83 -3.99
N TRP A 103 -15.36 11.22 -4.74
CA TRP A 103 -16.51 10.52 -4.20
C TRP A 103 -16.33 9.03 -4.37
N ARG A 104 -16.53 8.33 -3.28
CA ARG A 104 -16.51 6.87 -3.17
C ARG A 104 -17.94 6.36 -3.18
N HIS A 105 -18.21 5.43 -4.07
CA HIS A 105 -19.49 4.74 -4.17
C HIS A 105 -19.30 3.28 -3.78
N GLU A 106 -20.16 2.78 -2.89
CA GLU A 106 -20.10 1.40 -2.45
C GLU A 106 -21.50 0.77 -2.44
N ALA A 107 -21.63 -0.37 -3.12
CA ALA A 107 -22.84 -1.19 -3.09
C ALA A 107 -22.50 -2.59 -2.57
N GLU A 108 -23.35 -3.13 -1.70
CA GLU A 108 -23.27 -4.52 -1.26
C GLU A 108 -24.21 -5.38 -2.10
N VAL A 109 -23.65 -6.17 -3.02
CA VAL A 109 -24.41 -7.10 -3.85
C VAL A 109 -24.65 -8.38 -3.05
N THR A 110 -25.90 -8.69 -2.75
CA THR A 110 -26.32 -9.83 -1.91
C THR A 110 -26.95 -10.96 -2.73
N GLY A 111 -27.26 -12.09 -2.09
CA GLY A 111 -27.85 -13.25 -2.76
C GLY A 111 -26.88 -13.99 -3.68
N LEU A 112 -25.58 -13.77 -3.48
CA LEU A 112 -24.53 -14.41 -4.25
C LEU A 112 -24.22 -15.80 -3.72
N THR A 113 -23.57 -16.59 -4.59
CA THR A 113 -22.92 -17.85 -4.21
C THR A 113 -21.45 -17.77 -4.61
N HIS A 114 -20.70 -18.85 -4.38
CA HIS A 114 -19.33 -19.00 -4.88
C HIS A 114 -19.22 -18.97 -6.42
N LEU A 115 -20.33 -19.15 -7.15
CA LEU A 115 -20.33 -19.05 -8.61
C LEU A 115 -20.30 -17.59 -9.05
N ARG A 116 -19.39 -17.31 -10.00
CA ARG A 116 -19.23 -15.96 -10.55
C ARG A 116 -20.42 -15.56 -11.42
N VAL A 117 -20.87 -14.33 -11.26
CA VAL A 117 -21.88 -13.69 -12.10
C VAL A 117 -21.37 -12.38 -12.66
N ASN A 118 -21.91 -11.96 -13.80
CA ASN A 118 -21.56 -10.69 -14.42
C ASN A 118 -22.08 -9.51 -13.59
N TYR A 119 -21.34 -8.40 -13.61
CA TYR A 119 -21.79 -7.13 -13.06
C TYR A 119 -21.22 -5.93 -13.84
N ARG A 120 -21.85 -4.77 -13.70
CA ARG A 120 -21.29 -3.46 -14.08
C ARG A 120 -21.78 -2.37 -13.14
N VAL A 121 -21.10 -1.22 -13.12
CA VAL A 121 -21.55 -0.04 -12.38
C VAL A 121 -22.02 1.06 -13.31
N THR A 122 -22.96 1.86 -12.81
CA THR A 122 -23.53 3.02 -13.48
C THR A 122 -23.55 4.18 -12.50
N SER A 123 -23.04 5.35 -12.92
CA SER A 123 -23.13 6.60 -12.17
C SER A 123 -23.82 7.67 -12.99
N VAL A 124 -24.75 8.39 -12.37
CA VAL A 124 -25.54 9.46 -12.96
C VAL A 124 -25.16 10.78 -12.30
N ARG A 125 -24.68 11.73 -13.10
CA ARG A 125 -24.30 13.07 -12.66
C ARG A 125 -25.53 13.96 -12.47
N GLU A 126 -25.37 15.10 -11.81
CA GLU A 126 -26.45 16.04 -11.47
C GLU A 126 -27.22 16.58 -12.70
N ASP A 127 -26.61 16.58 -13.88
CA ASP A 127 -27.24 16.95 -15.16
C ASP A 127 -27.99 15.79 -15.85
N GLY A 128 -28.00 14.60 -15.24
CA GLY A 128 -28.63 13.39 -15.77
C GLY A 128 -27.75 12.60 -16.74
N GLU A 129 -26.55 13.09 -17.08
CA GLU A 129 -25.61 12.31 -17.90
C GLU A 129 -25.12 11.08 -17.13
N THR A 130 -24.83 10.01 -17.87
CA THR A 130 -24.53 8.69 -17.30
C THR A 130 -23.20 8.16 -17.80
N VAL A 131 -22.43 7.56 -16.90
CA VAL A 131 -21.23 6.77 -17.22
C VAL A 131 -21.40 5.34 -16.72
N ASN A 132 -20.92 4.37 -17.50
CA ASN A 132 -20.95 2.96 -17.14
C ASN A 132 -19.55 2.36 -17.22
N SER A 133 -19.25 1.41 -16.35
CA SER A 133 -18.06 0.57 -16.51
C SER A 133 -18.26 -0.49 -17.60
N ASP A 134 -17.18 -1.15 -17.98
CA ASP A 134 -17.25 -2.45 -18.66
C ASP A 134 -17.94 -3.51 -17.76
N VAL A 135 -18.19 -4.69 -18.34
CA VAL A 135 -18.79 -5.82 -17.61
C VAL A 135 -17.69 -6.70 -17.04
N PHE A 136 -17.73 -6.90 -15.72
CA PHE A 136 -16.80 -7.72 -14.97
C PHE A 136 -17.54 -8.85 -14.25
N THR A 137 -16.86 -9.61 -13.39
CA THR A 137 -17.47 -10.73 -12.66
C THR A 137 -17.20 -10.68 -11.17
N LEU A 138 -18.21 -10.98 -10.37
CA LEU A 138 -18.11 -11.04 -8.92
C LEU A 138 -18.67 -12.36 -8.39
N ALA A 139 -18.30 -12.72 -7.16
CA ALA A 139 -18.82 -13.88 -6.43
C ALA A 139 -18.78 -13.60 -4.93
N ALA A 140 -19.52 -14.40 -4.15
CA ALA A 140 -19.34 -14.47 -2.70
C ALA A 140 -17.97 -15.07 -2.34
N THR A 141 -17.64 -15.09 -1.05
CA THR A 141 -16.41 -15.71 -0.54
C THR A 141 -16.33 -17.19 -0.98
N PRO A 142 -15.15 -17.69 -1.38
CA PRO A 142 -14.98 -19.08 -1.74
C PRO A 142 -15.21 -19.99 -0.53
N LYS A 143 -15.80 -21.15 -0.78
CA LYS A 143 -15.98 -22.19 0.24
C LYS A 143 -14.64 -22.88 0.54
N PRO A 144 -14.46 -23.49 1.72
CA PRO A 144 -13.39 -24.44 1.96
C PRO A 144 -13.29 -25.49 0.84
N ASP A 145 -12.08 -26.01 0.64
CA ASP A 145 -11.66 -26.93 -0.43
C ASP A 145 -11.77 -26.37 -1.87
N THR A 146 -12.10 -25.08 -2.03
CA THR A 146 -12.01 -24.42 -3.34
C THR A 146 -10.55 -24.09 -3.64
N PRO A 147 -9.96 -24.59 -4.74
CA PRO A 147 -8.61 -24.20 -5.15
C PRO A 147 -8.61 -22.76 -5.65
N LEU A 148 -7.71 -21.94 -5.13
CA LEU A 148 -7.60 -20.50 -5.41
C LEU A 148 -6.19 -20.16 -5.86
N LYS A 149 -6.06 -19.17 -6.76
CA LYS A 149 -4.79 -18.50 -7.03
C LYS A 149 -4.79 -17.12 -6.40
N ILE A 150 -3.87 -16.86 -5.49
CA ILE A 150 -3.80 -15.61 -4.74
C ILE A 150 -2.50 -14.88 -5.12
N LEU A 151 -2.62 -13.63 -5.58
CA LEU A 151 -1.47 -12.77 -5.83
C LEU A 151 -0.91 -12.26 -4.50
N LEU A 152 0.39 -12.47 -4.28
CA LEU A 152 1.16 -11.87 -3.18
C LEU A 152 1.98 -10.71 -3.75
N THR A 153 1.73 -9.49 -3.28
CA THR A 153 2.40 -8.29 -3.78
C THR A 153 2.57 -7.22 -2.70
N SER A 154 3.47 -6.26 -2.91
CA SER A 154 3.71 -5.15 -2.00
C SER A 154 4.42 -4.00 -2.71
N ASP A 155 4.53 -2.83 -2.06
CA ASP A 155 5.44 -1.73 -2.42
C ASP A 155 5.26 -1.19 -3.85
N HIS A 156 4.02 -1.13 -4.35
CA HIS A 156 3.76 -0.66 -5.73
C HIS A 156 4.15 0.78 -5.94
N GLN A 157 3.80 1.68 -5.02
CA GLN A 157 4.30 3.06 -4.89
C GLN A 157 4.66 3.81 -6.19
N LEU A 158 3.85 3.68 -7.24
CA LEU A 158 4.12 4.23 -8.57
C LEU A 158 5.48 3.81 -9.17
N LYS A 159 6.01 2.66 -8.75
CA LYS A 159 7.32 2.17 -9.17
C LYS A 159 7.31 1.77 -10.65
N PRO A 160 8.45 1.96 -11.34
CA PRO A 160 8.49 1.86 -12.81
C PRO A 160 8.02 0.54 -13.41
N MET A 161 8.25 -0.58 -12.74
CA MET A 161 7.91 -1.90 -13.28
C MET A 161 6.56 -2.42 -12.77
N THR A 162 5.79 -1.66 -11.99
CA THR A 162 4.51 -2.12 -11.42
C THR A 162 3.50 -2.47 -12.52
N ALA A 163 3.37 -1.64 -13.57
CA ALA A 163 2.47 -1.93 -14.68
C ALA A 163 2.91 -3.19 -15.46
N ALA A 164 4.22 -3.36 -15.69
CA ALA A 164 4.75 -4.57 -16.33
C ALA A 164 4.49 -5.82 -15.46
N ASN A 165 4.75 -5.72 -14.15
CA ASN A 165 4.54 -6.78 -13.18
C ASN A 165 3.10 -7.32 -13.23
N LEU A 166 2.12 -6.42 -13.08
CA LEU A 166 0.70 -6.78 -13.02
C LEU A 166 0.17 -7.30 -14.36
N GLN A 167 0.67 -6.77 -15.46
CA GLN A 167 0.37 -7.31 -16.78
C GLN A 167 0.89 -8.75 -16.90
N LYS A 168 2.14 -8.99 -16.49
CA LYS A 168 2.76 -10.32 -16.53
C LYS A 168 2.13 -11.31 -15.56
N VAL A 169 1.57 -10.87 -14.43
CA VAL A 169 0.72 -11.73 -13.58
C VAL A 169 -0.45 -12.30 -14.39
N VAL A 170 -1.22 -11.45 -15.07
CA VAL A 170 -2.41 -11.88 -15.83
C VAL A 170 -2.02 -12.74 -17.03
N GLU A 171 -0.95 -12.39 -17.74
CA GLU A 171 -0.43 -13.20 -18.86
C GLU A 171 0.05 -14.59 -18.40
N THR A 172 0.61 -14.70 -17.19
CA THR A 172 1.21 -15.94 -16.68
C THR A 172 0.19 -16.88 -16.05
N VAL A 173 -0.67 -16.37 -15.17
CA VAL A 173 -1.58 -17.22 -14.38
C VAL A 173 -3.06 -17.03 -14.70
N GLY A 174 -3.37 -16.11 -15.60
CA GLY A 174 -4.73 -15.70 -15.92
C GLY A 174 -5.34 -14.89 -14.78
N ARG A 175 -6.64 -15.10 -14.57
CA ARG A 175 -7.38 -14.45 -13.48
C ARG A 175 -6.97 -15.06 -12.14
N VAL A 176 -6.60 -14.22 -11.19
CA VAL A 176 -6.43 -14.57 -9.77
C VAL A 176 -7.77 -14.46 -9.03
N ASP A 177 -7.88 -15.14 -7.89
CA ASP A 177 -9.07 -15.19 -7.06
C ASP A 177 -9.02 -14.23 -5.87
N GLY A 178 -7.83 -13.78 -5.48
CA GLY A 178 -7.61 -12.79 -4.43
C GLY A 178 -6.27 -12.08 -4.59
N VAL A 179 -6.15 -10.91 -3.98
CA VAL A 179 -4.89 -10.16 -3.88
C VAL A 179 -4.59 -9.92 -2.41
N TRP A 180 -3.41 -10.33 -1.96
CA TRP A 180 -2.85 -9.96 -0.67
C TRP A 180 -1.75 -8.95 -0.88
N PHE A 181 -1.95 -7.75 -0.33
CA PHE A 181 -1.08 -6.60 -0.54
C PHE A 181 -0.42 -6.19 0.77
N ALA A 182 0.88 -6.42 0.90
CA ALA A 182 1.61 -6.21 2.15
C ALA A 182 2.06 -4.75 2.38
N GLY A 183 1.19 -3.78 2.12
CA GLY A 183 1.40 -2.36 2.40
C GLY A 183 2.20 -1.61 1.32
N ASP A 184 2.34 -0.29 1.52
CA ASP A 184 2.98 0.65 0.61
C ASP A 184 2.38 0.62 -0.80
N LEU A 185 1.08 0.96 -0.85
CA LEU A 185 0.30 0.94 -2.09
C LEU A 185 0.65 2.14 -2.99
N VAL A 186 0.79 3.32 -2.40
CA VAL A 186 1.18 4.59 -3.05
C VAL A 186 2.36 5.23 -2.30
N ASN A 187 2.95 6.32 -2.79
CA ASN A 187 4.01 7.01 -2.04
C ASN A 187 3.43 7.96 -0.98
N VAL A 188 2.36 8.68 -1.28
CA VAL A 188 1.77 9.67 -0.37
C VAL A 188 0.27 9.48 -0.33
N SER A 189 -0.25 8.93 0.77
CA SER A 189 -1.66 8.53 0.85
C SER A 189 -2.64 9.67 0.59
N ASP A 190 -2.33 10.92 0.93
CA ASP A 190 -3.24 12.05 0.69
C ASP A 190 -3.15 12.63 -0.73
N ARG A 191 -2.18 12.20 -1.56
CA ARG A 191 -2.08 12.64 -2.96
C ARG A 191 -3.01 11.81 -3.84
N ALA A 192 -4.11 12.42 -4.28
CA ALA A 192 -5.15 11.74 -5.03
C ALA A 192 -4.64 11.10 -6.33
N SER A 193 -3.86 11.84 -7.12
CA SER A 193 -3.34 11.35 -8.40
C SER A 193 -2.56 10.04 -8.30
N GLU A 194 -1.91 9.75 -7.18
CA GLU A 194 -1.18 8.50 -6.97
C GLU A 194 -2.08 7.26 -6.88
N TRP A 195 -3.31 7.45 -6.41
CA TRP A 195 -4.32 6.39 -6.42
C TRP A 195 -4.92 6.22 -7.81
N PHE A 196 -5.24 7.33 -8.48
CA PHE A 196 -6.27 7.35 -9.50
C PHE A 196 -5.77 7.57 -10.93
N ASP A 197 -4.91 8.55 -11.18
CA ASP A 197 -4.72 9.08 -12.53
C ASP A 197 -3.39 9.83 -12.73
N ASP A 198 -2.33 9.39 -12.06
CA ASP A 198 -0.99 9.91 -12.27
C ASP A 198 -0.58 9.82 -13.76
N ASN A 199 -0.26 10.98 -14.35
CA ASN A 199 0.09 11.15 -15.77
C ASN A 199 1.34 10.37 -16.20
N ARG A 200 2.19 9.91 -15.26
CA ARG A 200 3.33 9.03 -15.57
C ARG A 200 2.88 7.59 -15.83
N GLY A 201 1.61 7.27 -15.57
CA GLY A 201 1.03 5.94 -15.76
C GLY A 201 1.25 4.97 -14.60
N GLY A 202 1.75 5.45 -13.44
CA GLY A 202 2.10 4.62 -12.29
C GLY A 202 1.00 4.48 -11.23
N ALA A 203 -0.15 5.13 -11.38
CA ALA A 203 -1.19 5.15 -10.36
C ALA A 203 -1.72 3.74 -10.02
N LEU A 204 -2.06 3.54 -8.74
CA LEU A 204 -2.40 2.23 -8.18
C LEU A 204 -3.58 1.57 -8.90
N PHE A 205 -4.73 2.25 -8.96
CA PHE A 205 -5.94 1.68 -9.53
C PHE A 205 -5.75 1.37 -11.03
N PRO A 206 -5.25 2.29 -11.87
CA PRO A 206 -4.95 1.96 -13.27
C PRO A 206 -4.05 0.73 -13.44
N GLY A 207 -3.01 0.58 -12.61
CA GLY A 207 -2.12 -0.59 -12.66
C GLY A 207 -2.85 -1.91 -12.36
N LEU A 208 -3.64 -1.95 -11.29
CA LEU A 208 -4.42 -3.13 -10.87
C LEU A 208 -5.68 -3.38 -11.71
N GLN A 209 -6.01 -2.47 -12.63
CA GLN A 209 -7.19 -2.52 -13.47
C GLN A 209 -6.88 -2.76 -14.95
N GLY A 210 -5.60 -2.82 -15.34
CA GLY A 210 -5.23 -2.97 -16.75
C GLY A 210 -5.44 -1.69 -17.56
N ARG A 211 -5.43 -0.53 -16.89
CA ARG A 211 -5.67 0.81 -17.47
C ARG A 211 -4.48 1.74 -17.34
N ALA A 212 -3.36 1.28 -16.80
CA ALA A 212 -2.13 2.05 -16.75
C ALA A 212 -1.61 2.34 -18.17
N LYS A 213 -0.69 3.29 -18.25
CA LYS A 213 0.02 3.66 -19.49
C LYS A 213 1.46 3.98 -19.16
N TYR A 214 2.14 3.05 -18.49
CA TYR A 214 3.51 3.25 -18.07
C TYR A 214 4.45 2.89 -19.22
N GLU A 215 5.34 3.81 -19.61
CA GLU A 215 6.34 3.58 -20.65
C GLU A 215 7.70 3.30 -20.01
N ILE A 216 8.29 2.15 -20.34
CA ILE A 216 9.67 1.79 -19.98
C ILE A 216 10.51 1.88 -21.27
N THR A 217 11.63 2.58 -21.20
CA THR A 217 12.58 2.71 -22.31
C THR A 217 13.88 2.00 -21.98
N HIS A 218 14.28 1.06 -22.83
CA HIS A 218 15.58 0.36 -22.78
C HIS A 218 16.18 0.35 -24.18
N ASP A 219 17.46 0.73 -24.32
CA ASP A 219 18.18 0.77 -25.60
C ASP A 219 17.38 1.46 -26.74
N ASP A 220 16.79 2.62 -26.44
CA ASP A 220 15.90 3.40 -27.33
C ASP A 220 14.59 2.71 -27.74
N VAL A 221 14.30 1.50 -27.24
CA VAL A 221 13.03 0.79 -27.42
C VAL A 221 12.08 1.16 -26.30
N LYS A 222 10.95 1.77 -26.68
CA LYS A 222 9.84 2.12 -25.78
C LYS A 222 8.82 1.00 -25.74
N THR A 223 8.55 0.47 -24.55
CA THR A 223 7.48 -0.48 -24.32
C THR A 223 6.46 0.11 -23.35
N THR A 224 5.19 0.15 -23.76
CA THR A 224 4.09 0.58 -22.89
C THR A 224 3.44 -0.63 -22.22
N TYR A 225 3.32 -0.58 -20.90
CA TYR A 225 2.62 -1.59 -20.11
C TYR A 225 1.33 -1.02 -19.53
N THR A 226 0.28 -1.83 -19.52
CA THR A 226 -1.07 -1.41 -19.11
C THR A 226 -1.47 -1.87 -17.71
N GLY A 227 -0.64 -2.68 -17.05
CA GLY A 227 -1.06 -3.36 -15.83
C GLY A 227 -1.95 -4.57 -16.12
N GLY A 228 -2.63 -5.08 -15.10
CA GLY A 228 -3.48 -6.27 -15.21
C GLY A 228 -4.91 -6.00 -14.75
N GLN A 229 -5.92 -6.50 -15.46
CA GLN A 229 -7.34 -6.45 -15.06
C GLN A 229 -7.60 -7.45 -13.90
N ILE A 230 -7.27 -7.05 -12.67
CA ILE A 230 -7.22 -7.95 -11.50
C ILE A 230 -8.38 -7.68 -10.55
N ILE A 231 -8.42 -6.48 -9.96
CA ILE A 231 -9.29 -6.19 -8.80
C ILE A 231 -10.76 -6.00 -9.18
N GLN A 232 -11.07 -5.91 -10.47
CA GLN A 232 -12.45 -6.02 -10.97
C GLN A 232 -13.03 -7.43 -10.81
N HIS A 233 -12.18 -8.43 -10.56
CA HIS A 233 -12.60 -9.83 -10.41
C HIS A 233 -12.16 -10.47 -9.10
N ALA A 234 -11.18 -9.90 -8.41
CA ALA A 234 -10.62 -10.46 -7.19
C ALA A 234 -10.71 -9.43 -6.04
N PRO A 235 -11.22 -9.83 -4.85
CA PRO A 235 -11.11 -9.00 -3.67
C PRO A 235 -9.65 -8.79 -3.29
N MET A 236 -9.34 -7.58 -2.85
CA MET A 236 -8.02 -7.20 -2.36
C MET A 236 -8.03 -7.00 -0.85
N PHE A 237 -7.08 -7.64 -0.16
CA PHE A 237 -6.84 -7.52 1.28
C PHE A 237 -5.47 -6.89 1.49
N THR A 238 -5.43 -5.78 2.22
CA THR A 238 -4.21 -4.96 2.38
C THR A 238 -3.86 -4.81 3.86
N CYS A 239 -2.57 -4.73 4.17
CA CYS A 239 -2.09 -4.20 5.44
C CYS A 239 -1.64 -2.73 5.28
N ILE A 240 -1.41 -2.06 6.41
CA ILE A 240 -0.89 -0.69 6.44
C ILE A 240 0.64 -0.75 6.45
N GLY A 241 1.25 -0.24 5.38
CA GLY A 241 2.67 0.08 5.30
C GLY A 241 2.97 1.49 5.80
N ASN A 242 4.23 1.91 5.74
CA ASN A 242 4.59 3.23 6.24
C ASN A 242 4.10 4.36 5.33
N HIS A 243 3.85 4.10 4.05
CA HIS A 243 3.35 5.08 3.09
C HIS A 243 1.83 5.30 3.13
N GLU A 244 1.09 4.45 3.84
CA GLU A 244 -0.32 4.68 4.16
C GLU A 244 -0.53 5.66 5.33
N VAL A 245 0.55 6.06 6.01
CA VAL A 245 0.51 6.91 7.20
C VAL A 245 0.93 8.33 6.85
N MET A 246 0.02 9.28 7.02
CA MET A 246 0.30 10.70 6.88
C MET A 246 0.63 11.31 8.24
N GLY A 247 1.62 12.22 8.27
CA GLY A 247 1.97 13.00 9.46
C GLY A 247 1.01 14.15 9.74
N ARG A 248 1.58 15.22 10.29
CA ARG A 248 0.79 16.35 10.79
C ARG A 248 0.13 17.15 9.67
N PHE A 249 -1.18 17.29 9.77
CA PHE A 249 -2.01 17.85 8.71
C PHE A 249 -1.86 19.36 8.57
N GLY A 250 -1.64 19.84 7.33
CA GLY A 250 -1.69 21.26 6.99
C GLY A 250 -0.58 22.12 7.60
N ARG A 251 0.46 21.50 8.19
CA ARG A 251 1.57 22.23 8.83
C ARG A 251 2.64 22.66 7.82
N MET A 252 2.79 21.92 6.73
CA MET A 252 3.91 22.04 5.80
C MET A 252 3.49 22.53 4.41
N GLY A 253 4.47 22.87 3.58
CA GLY A 253 4.25 23.45 2.25
C GLY A 253 3.90 22.45 1.16
N SER A 254 4.09 21.15 1.38
CA SER A 254 3.83 20.05 0.44
C SER A 254 3.29 18.81 1.16
N LEU A 255 2.67 17.89 0.41
CA LEU A 255 2.21 16.61 0.94
C LEU A 255 3.39 15.69 1.30
N ASN A 256 4.51 15.78 0.60
CA ASN A 256 5.73 15.05 0.96
C ASN A 256 6.23 15.47 2.35
N ASP A 257 6.26 16.78 2.61
CA ASP A 257 6.67 17.29 3.92
C ASP A 257 5.68 16.87 5.01
N GLU A 258 4.37 16.89 4.76
CA GLU A 258 3.36 16.39 5.73
C GLU A 258 3.52 14.89 5.99
N PHE A 259 3.77 14.09 4.94
CA PHE A 259 4.07 12.66 5.06
C PHE A 259 5.26 12.44 6.00
N ASP A 260 6.38 13.13 5.77
CA ASP A 260 7.59 13.02 6.58
C ASP A 260 7.44 13.60 8.01
N ASP A 261 6.38 14.36 8.29
CA ASP A 261 6.21 15.11 9.54
C ASP A 261 5.40 14.36 10.61
N THR A 262 5.75 13.10 10.86
CA THR A 262 5.21 12.32 11.98
C THR A 262 6.00 12.54 13.27
N ILE A 263 5.27 12.56 14.39
CA ILE A 263 5.84 12.54 15.75
C ILE A 263 5.05 11.57 16.65
N PRO A 264 5.64 11.02 17.72
CA PRO A 264 4.94 10.12 18.64
C PRO A 264 3.70 10.78 19.24
N ARG A 265 2.61 10.01 19.42
CA ARG A 265 1.35 10.54 19.99
C ARG A 265 1.55 11.18 21.37
N ALA A 266 2.40 10.59 22.20
CA ALA A 266 2.74 11.13 23.53
C ALA A 266 3.53 12.45 23.46
N VAL A 267 4.30 12.67 22.39
CA VAL A 267 4.95 13.97 22.14
C VAL A 267 3.91 14.98 21.68
N ALA A 268 3.08 14.62 20.69
CA ALA A 268 2.03 15.48 20.18
C ALA A 268 1.08 15.96 21.29
N GLN A 269 0.68 15.07 22.20
CA GLN A 269 -0.18 15.41 23.33
C GLN A 269 0.47 16.41 24.31
N ARG A 270 1.80 16.36 24.49
CA ARG A 270 2.53 17.32 25.33
C ARG A 270 2.64 18.70 24.68
N ILE A 271 2.89 18.74 23.38
CA ILE A 271 3.09 19.98 22.61
C ILE A 271 1.75 20.66 22.30
N TYR A 272 0.76 19.89 21.88
CA TYR A 272 -0.53 20.35 21.38
C TYR A 272 -1.66 19.92 22.31
N GLN A 273 -1.63 20.43 23.55
CA GLN A 273 -2.68 20.17 24.54
C GLN A 273 -4.05 20.50 23.94
N ASP A 274 -5.03 19.62 24.17
CA ASP A 274 -6.43 19.74 23.72
C ASP A 274 -6.66 19.76 22.19
N LYS A 275 -5.64 19.48 21.38
CA LYS A 275 -5.80 19.31 19.92
C LYS A 275 -5.96 17.85 19.50
N SER A 276 -6.58 17.65 18.34
CA SER A 276 -6.73 16.35 17.68
C SER A 276 -5.37 15.69 17.44
N LEU A 277 -5.13 14.50 18.03
CA LEU A 277 -3.91 13.73 17.77
C LEU A 277 -3.84 13.21 16.33
N ILE A 278 -4.98 13.03 15.66
CA ILE A 278 -5.04 12.61 14.26
C ILE A 278 -4.39 13.68 13.35
N ASP A 279 -4.55 14.95 13.68
CA ASP A 279 -4.00 16.06 12.89
C ASP A 279 -2.60 16.49 13.34
N ASN A 280 -2.24 16.18 14.59
CA ASN A 280 -1.04 16.70 15.24
C ASN A 280 0.02 15.62 15.57
N SER A 281 -0.20 14.38 15.14
CA SER A 281 0.77 13.27 15.23
C SER A 281 0.88 12.52 13.91
N PHE A 282 -0.09 11.64 13.61
CA PHE A 282 -0.19 10.89 12.37
C PHE A 282 -1.57 10.23 12.24
N ASN A 283 -1.94 9.83 11.02
CA ASN A 283 -3.22 9.21 10.70
C ASN A 283 -3.15 8.29 9.46
N THR A 284 -4.19 7.47 9.30
CA THR A 284 -4.39 6.52 8.18
C THR A 284 -5.73 6.78 7.47
N ASN A 285 -6.27 8.01 7.58
CA ASN A 285 -7.65 8.29 7.21
C ASN A 285 -7.93 7.99 5.73
N THR A 286 -7.09 8.47 4.81
CA THR A 286 -7.32 8.27 3.37
C THR A 286 -7.30 6.80 3.00
N TYR A 287 -6.35 6.01 3.53
CA TYR A 287 -6.34 4.56 3.38
C TYR A 287 -7.64 3.90 3.89
N GLU A 288 -8.07 4.24 5.11
CA GLU A 288 -9.27 3.65 5.73
C GLU A 288 -10.58 4.08 5.05
N GLU A 289 -10.60 5.24 4.40
CA GLU A 289 -11.73 5.73 3.61
C GLU A 289 -11.79 5.08 2.23
N ILE A 290 -10.65 4.80 1.58
CA ILE A 290 -10.60 4.12 0.28
C ILE A 290 -11.07 2.67 0.40
N PHE A 291 -10.56 1.92 1.40
CA PHE A 291 -10.77 0.47 1.48
C PHE A 291 -11.85 0.05 2.49
N SER A 292 -12.76 -0.81 2.03
CA SER A 292 -13.64 -1.61 2.89
C SER A 292 -12.98 -2.95 3.21
N LEU A 293 -12.33 -3.01 4.37
CA LEU A 293 -11.65 -4.19 4.89
C LEU A 293 -12.45 -4.83 6.03
N PRO A 294 -12.16 -6.11 6.37
CA PRO A 294 -12.64 -6.70 7.61
C PRO A 294 -12.25 -5.83 8.81
N LYS A 295 -13.01 -5.95 9.90
CA LYS A 295 -12.81 -5.15 11.10
C LYS A 295 -12.58 -6.03 12.31
N SER A 296 -11.54 -5.74 13.08
CA SER A 296 -11.41 -6.22 14.46
C SER A 296 -12.08 -5.23 15.42
N LYS A 297 -12.44 -5.70 16.61
CA LYS A 297 -13.02 -4.86 17.65
C LYS A 297 -12.01 -3.83 18.17
N GLU A 298 -10.76 -4.23 18.33
CA GLU A 298 -9.68 -3.41 18.91
C GLU A 298 -9.03 -2.50 17.85
N GLY A 299 -8.88 -2.98 16.62
CA GLY A 299 -8.12 -2.32 15.56
C GLY A 299 -8.97 -1.61 14.51
N GLY A 300 -10.27 -1.87 14.44
CA GLY A 300 -11.08 -1.45 13.31
C GLY A 300 -10.56 -2.09 12.03
N LYS A 301 -10.35 -1.29 10.98
CA LYS A 301 -9.81 -1.76 9.69
C LYS A 301 -8.28 -1.92 9.68
N ARG A 302 -7.59 -1.53 10.75
CA ARG A 302 -6.11 -1.41 10.77
C ARG A 302 -5.41 -2.76 10.93
N TYR A 303 -6.02 -3.67 11.67
CA TYR A 303 -5.60 -5.07 11.78
C TYR A 303 -6.85 -5.93 11.95
N TYR A 304 -6.86 -7.08 11.30
CA TYR A 304 -8.06 -7.93 11.17
C TYR A 304 -7.69 -9.35 10.75
N ALA A 305 -8.66 -10.25 10.74
CA ALA A 305 -8.50 -11.58 10.20
C ALA A 305 -9.70 -11.96 9.32
N ILE A 306 -9.48 -12.82 8.33
CA ILE A 306 -10.51 -13.32 7.44
C ILE A 306 -10.21 -14.75 6.98
N SER A 307 -11.26 -15.55 6.85
CA SER A 307 -11.19 -16.85 6.18
C SER A 307 -11.55 -16.70 4.70
N PHE A 308 -10.71 -17.22 3.81
CA PHE A 308 -10.88 -17.12 2.37
C PHE A 308 -10.54 -18.48 1.74
N GLY A 309 -11.58 -19.30 1.49
CA GLY A 309 -11.40 -20.70 1.13
C GLY A 309 -10.75 -21.48 2.28
N ASP A 310 -9.63 -22.14 1.98
CA ASP A 310 -8.84 -22.94 2.93
C ASP A 310 -7.91 -22.12 3.84
N VAL A 311 -7.83 -20.81 3.63
CA VAL A 311 -6.86 -19.95 4.29
C VAL A 311 -7.52 -19.18 5.44
N ARG A 312 -6.85 -19.12 6.60
CA ARG A 312 -7.03 -18.02 7.56
C ARG A 312 -5.90 -17.02 7.37
N LEU A 313 -6.26 -15.82 6.89
CA LEU A 313 -5.35 -14.68 6.77
C LEU A 313 -5.52 -13.77 7.98
N VAL A 314 -4.43 -13.54 8.71
CA VAL A 314 -4.32 -12.55 9.78
C VAL A 314 -3.50 -11.38 9.27
N VAL A 315 -4.00 -10.15 9.42
CA VAL A 315 -3.38 -8.92 8.92
C VAL A 315 -3.05 -8.00 10.10
N LEU A 316 -1.79 -7.62 10.25
CA LEU A 316 -1.31 -6.76 11.34
C LEU A 316 -0.92 -5.37 10.82
N TYR A 317 -1.05 -4.38 11.70
CA TYR A 317 -0.47 -3.06 11.55
C TYR A 317 0.89 -3.04 12.26
N ALA A 318 1.90 -3.62 11.61
CA ALA A 318 3.29 -3.59 12.05
C ALA A 318 4.14 -2.88 10.99
N THR A 319 4.29 -1.57 11.18
CA THR A 319 5.18 -0.71 10.37
C THR A 319 5.69 0.46 11.22
N ASN A 320 6.69 1.18 10.72
CA ASN A 320 7.30 2.33 11.40
C ASN A 320 7.54 3.46 10.41
N MET A 321 7.80 4.67 10.90
CA MET A 321 8.22 5.75 10.03
C MET A 321 9.58 5.43 9.39
N TRP A 322 9.62 5.35 8.06
CA TRP A 322 10.88 5.29 7.35
C TRP A 322 11.66 6.59 7.56
N ARG A 323 12.91 6.47 7.99
CA ARG A 323 13.84 7.59 8.15
C ARG A 323 15.13 7.26 7.43
N THR A 324 15.78 8.29 6.89
CA THR A 324 17.10 8.14 6.26
C THR A 324 18.10 7.49 7.23
N PRO A 325 18.90 6.51 6.76
CA PRO A 325 19.98 5.92 7.55
C PRO A 325 21.18 6.86 7.69
N SER A 326 21.23 7.96 6.91
CA SER A 326 22.38 8.87 6.86
C SER A 326 22.75 9.43 8.24
N LEU A 327 24.04 9.38 8.56
CA LEU A 327 24.59 9.88 9.82
C LEU A 327 24.99 11.36 9.79
N GLY A 328 24.76 12.05 8.67
CA GLY A 328 25.31 13.38 8.39
C GLY A 328 24.65 14.56 9.10
N GLY A 329 23.65 14.35 9.98
CA GLY A 329 23.04 15.40 10.81
C GLY A 329 22.23 16.47 10.06
N LYS A 330 22.06 16.36 8.74
CA LYS A 330 21.31 17.34 7.92
C LYS A 330 19.79 17.13 7.93
N HIS A 331 19.35 15.91 8.20
CA HIS A 331 17.97 15.48 8.08
C HIS A 331 17.49 14.84 9.39
N LYS A 332 16.16 14.76 9.56
CA LYS A 332 15.53 13.95 10.60
C LYS A 332 15.83 12.47 10.29
N GLY A 333 16.82 11.91 10.97
CA GLY A 333 17.36 10.60 10.64
C GLY A 333 16.87 9.49 11.57
N ARG A 334 17.16 8.26 11.16
CA ARG A 334 16.95 7.05 11.96
C ARG A 334 17.74 7.12 13.27
N TYR A 335 18.99 7.56 13.23
CA TYR A 335 19.89 7.50 14.40
C TYR A 335 20.14 8.83 15.11
N ARG A 336 19.71 9.94 14.51
CA ARG A 336 19.92 11.28 15.06
C ARG A 336 19.01 12.33 14.43
N GLU A 337 18.81 13.41 15.18
CA GLU A 337 18.09 14.59 14.69
C GLU A 337 18.94 15.49 13.78
N ALA A 338 18.23 16.32 13.02
CA ALA A 338 18.85 17.38 12.25
C ALA A 338 19.47 18.43 13.18
N GLU A 339 20.71 18.84 12.89
CA GLU A 339 21.46 19.79 13.72
C GLU A 339 20.76 21.16 13.85
N LYS A 340 20.06 21.59 12.78
CA LYS A 340 19.27 22.83 12.77
C LYS A 340 18.07 22.80 13.73
N ASP A 341 17.61 21.62 14.13
CA ASP A 341 16.39 21.42 14.92
C ASP A 341 16.67 21.02 16.37
N LEU A 342 17.93 20.94 16.81
CA LEU A 342 18.30 20.46 18.16
C LEU A 342 17.62 21.22 19.30
N ASN A 343 17.30 22.50 19.12
CA ASN A 343 16.61 23.31 20.13
C ASN A 343 15.08 23.41 19.92
N ASN A 344 14.54 22.73 18.90
CA ASN A 344 13.14 22.78 18.50
C ASN A 344 12.55 21.35 18.51
N PRO A 345 12.24 20.79 19.70
CA PRO A 345 11.76 19.40 19.82
C PRO A 345 10.49 19.11 19.01
N GLU A 346 9.66 20.10 18.75
CA GLU A 346 8.49 19.99 17.88
C GLU A 346 8.82 19.69 16.40
N ASN A 347 10.09 19.84 16.00
CA ASN A 347 10.61 19.52 14.67
C ASN A 347 11.39 18.21 14.63
N TRP A 348 11.68 17.59 15.77
CA TRP A 348 12.40 16.32 15.82
C TRP A 348 11.62 15.22 15.08
N GLY A 349 12.34 14.30 14.46
CA GLY A 349 11.81 13.12 13.80
C GLY A 349 11.51 11.96 14.76
N TYR A 350 12.12 11.97 15.95
CA TYR A 350 11.99 10.93 16.98
C TYR A 350 12.41 9.54 16.50
N GLY A 351 13.42 9.45 15.64
CA GLY A 351 13.89 8.19 15.09
C GLY A 351 12.83 7.47 14.24
N GLN A 352 12.90 6.14 14.23
CA GLN A 352 11.90 5.28 13.62
C GLN A 352 10.74 5.04 14.59
N LEU A 353 9.80 5.97 14.57
CA LEU A 353 8.55 5.88 15.31
C LEU A 353 7.74 4.65 14.87
N ILE A 354 7.36 3.80 15.81
CA ILE A 354 6.36 2.74 15.61
C ILE A 354 4.96 3.35 15.68
N TYR A 355 4.10 3.06 14.71
CA TYR A 355 2.77 3.69 14.64
C TYR A 355 1.71 3.01 15.50
N GLU A 356 1.73 1.68 15.56
CA GLU A 356 0.80 0.88 16.36
C GLU A 356 1.60 -0.11 17.21
N PRO A 357 1.53 -0.02 18.56
CA PRO A 357 2.29 -0.90 19.43
C PRO A 357 1.94 -2.38 19.23
N ILE A 358 2.96 -3.23 19.10
CA ILE A 358 2.80 -4.69 18.96
C ILE A 358 3.61 -5.51 20.00
N THR A 359 4.25 -4.84 20.95
CA THR A 359 4.89 -5.49 22.10
C THR A 359 3.87 -6.27 22.93
N LYS A 360 4.34 -7.32 23.62
CA LYS A 360 3.53 -8.11 24.55
C LYS A 360 2.71 -7.23 25.50
N GLY A 361 1.40 -7.50 25.59
CA GLY A 361 0.46 -6.74 26.41
C GLY A 361 -0.20 -5.54 25.70
N SER A 362 0.25 -5.16 24.49
CA SER A 362 -0.45 -4.16 23.68
C SER A 362 -1.82 -4.65 23.23
N ARG A 363 -2.69 -3.72 22.80
CA ARG A 363 -4.03 -4.09 22.27
C ARG A 363 -3.92 -5.02 21.07
N GLN A 364 -3.06 -4.70 20.12
CA GLN A 364 -2.86 -5.51 18.92
C GLN A 364 -2.24 -6.88 19.25
N TYR A 365 -1.26 -6.95 20.16
CA TYR A 365 -0.66 -8.22 20.59
C TYR A 365 -1.70 -9.14 21.24
N ASN A 366 -2.49 -8.62 22.20
CA ASN A 366 -3.49 -9.43 22.90
C ASN A 366 -4.62 -9.88 21.96
N TRP A 367 -4.99 -9.03 21.01
CA TRP A 367 -5.92 -9.40 19.95
C TRP A 367 -5.34 -10.53 19.08
N LEU A 368 -4.08 -10.42 18.66
CA LEU A 368 -3.39 -11.45 17.88
C LEU A 368 -3.33 -12.78 18.64
N GLU A 369 -2.93 -12.78 19.90
CA GLU A 369 -2.90 -13.98 20.74
C GLU A 369 -4.29 -14.65 20.83
N THR A 370 -5.35 -13.84 20.93
CA THR A 370 -6.73 -14.34 20.93
C THR A 370 -7.13 -14.93 19.57
N GLU A 371 -6.82 -14.23 18.48
CA GLU A 371 -7.12 -14.64 17.11
C GLU A 371 -6.42 -15.94 16.73
N LEU A 372 -5.13 -16.08 17.05
CA LEU A 372 -4.36 -17.32 16.81
C LEU A 372 -4.91 -18.51 17.61
N ASN A 373 -5.63 -18.24 18.70
CA ASN A 373 -6.30 -19.25 19.51
C ASN A 373 -7.73 -19.56 19.08
N SER A 374 -8.28 -18.83 18.11
CA SER A 374 -9.66 -19.01 17.63
C SER A 374 -9.87 -20.36 16.92
N PRO A 375 -11.10 -20.89 16.92
CA PRO A 375 -11.45 -22.07 16.13
C PRO A 375 -11.13 -21.88 14.64
N GLU A 376 -11.44 -20.71 14.08
CA GLU A 376 -11.23 -20.39 12.67
C GLU A 376 -9.76 -20.49 12.29
N PHE A 377 -8.86 -19.98 13.14
CA PHE A 377 -7.42 -20.06 12.89
C PHE A 377 -6.89 -21.48 13.08
N LYS A 378 -7.27 -22.16 14.16
CA LYS A 378 -6.79 -23.51 14.47
C LYS A 378 -7.24 -24.56 13.44
N GLN A 379 -8.42 -24.39 12.85
CA GLN A 379 -9.00 -25.31 11.89
C GLN A 379 -8.61 -25.02 10.44
N ALA A 380 -8.11 -23.81 10.14
CA ALA A 380 -7.69 -23.47 8.79
C ALA A 380 -6.54 -24.35 8.31
N LYS A 381 -6.66 -24.80 7.06
CA LYS A 381 -5.63 -25.62 6.41
C LYS A 381 -4.36 -24.83 6.18
N TYR A 382 -4.48 -23.58 5.72
CA TYR A 382 -3.34 -22.68 5.59
C TYR A 382 -3.48 -21.49 6.53
N LYS A 383 -2.45 -21.26 7.34
CA LYS A 383 -2.39 -20.20 8.34
C LYS A 383 -1.37 -19.16 7.90
N VAL A 384 -1.84 -17.98 7.54
CA VAL A 384 -1.01 -16.91 6.98
C VAL A 384 -1.12 -15.66 7.83
N VAL A 385 0.01 -15.04 8.13
CA VAL A 385 0.08 -13.73 8.78
C VAL A 385 0.74 -12.75 7.82
N MET A 386 0.15 -11.57 7.64
CA MET A 386 0.64 -10.53 6.74
C MET A 386 0.82 -9.20 7.48
N PHE A 387 1.96 -8.56 7.31
CA PHE A 387 2.26 -7.22 7.80
C PHE A 387 3.42 -6.61 7.01
N HIS A 388 3.64 -5.30 7.11
CA HIS A 388 4.53 -4.62 6.19
C HIS A 388 6.02 -4.75 6.58
N HIS A 389 6.39 -4.48 7.84
CA HIS A 389 7.79 -4.47 8.26
C HIS A 389 8.35 -5.89 8.39
N PRO A 390 9.50 -6.21 7.78
CA PRO A 390 10.03 -7.57 7.72
C PRO A 390 10.57 -8.06 9.07
N PRO A 391 10.25 -9.30 9.52
CA PRO A 391 10.97 -9.95 10.62
C PRO A 391 12.33 -10.50 10.17
N HIS A 392 12.45 -10.90 8.91
CA HIS A 392 13.67 -11.44 8.31
C HIS A 392 13.85 -10.89 6.89
N THR A 393 14.97 -10.25 6.60
CA THR A 393 15.27 -9.82 5.23
C THR A 393 16.75 -9.45 5.09
N LEU A 394 17.23 -9.57 3.85
CA LEU A 394 18.50 -8.98 3.43
C LEU A 394 18.37 -7.47 3.16
N GLY A 395 17.17 -6.90 3.13
CA GLY A 395 16.93 -5.49 2.92
C GLY A 395 17.57 -4.57 3.96
N ASP A 396 17.75 -3.30 3.62
CA ASP A 396 18.38 -2.34 4.54
C ASP A 396 17.46 -1.86 5.66
N ASN A 397 16.15 -1.83 5.40
CA ASN A 397 15.18 -1.15 6.26
C ASN A 397 14.74 -1.97 7.48
N ILE A 398 15.18 -3.24 7.59
CA ILE A 398 15.06 -4.06 8.81
C ILE A 398 16.04 -3.66 9.92
N VAL A 399 17.08 -2.89 9.60
CA VAL A 399 18.00 -2.35 10.60
C VAL A 399 17.64 -0.88 10.80
N PRO A 400 17.43 -0.42 12.03
CA PRO A 400 17.68 -1.07 13.31
C PRO A 400 16.52 -1.98 13.75
N ALA A 401 16.66 -2.63 14.90
CA ALA A 401 15.61 -3.45 15.51
C ALA A 401 14.26 -2.72 15.60
N TYR A 402 13.15 -3.45 15.43
CA TYR A 402 11.78 -2.94 15.51
C TYR A 402 11.37 -2.71 16.98
N THR A 403 11.89 -1.63 17.56
CA THR A 403 11.63 -1.20 18.95
C THR A 403 11.38 0.30 19.02
N GLU A 404 10.81 0.76 20.13
CA GLU A 404 10.72 2.20 20.39
C GLU A 404 12.14 2.80 20.46
N PRO A 405 12.39 3.95 19.80
CA PRO A 405 13.68 4.63 19.84
C PRO A 405 14.05 5.09 21.26
N VAL A 406 15.23 4.72 21.74
CA VAL A 406 15.79 5.20 23.01
C VAL A 406 16.54 6.50 22.76
N GLN A 407 15.96 7.62 23.20
CA GLN A 407 16.53 8.94 23.00
C GLN A 407 17.72 9.21 23.93
N ILE A 408 18.82 9.67 23.35
CA ILE A 408 20.02 10.15 24.04
C ILE A 408 20.27 11.61 23.66
N ILE A 409 20.28 12.51 24.64
CA ILE A 409 20.58 13.93 24.44
C ILE A 409 21.98 14.22 24.97
N GLU A 410 22.90 14.52 24.07
CA GLU A 410 24.24 14.98 24.42
C GLU A 410 24.25 16.49 24.66
N ARG A 411 24.92 16.93 25.73
CA ARG A 411 24.94 18.33 26.14
C ARG A 411 26.36 18.87 26.41
N ASP A 412 26.57 20.14 26.10
CA ASP A 412 27.64 20.99 26.63
C ASP A 412 27.04 22.02 27.59
N GLY A 413 27.09 21.77 28.90
CA GLY A 413 26.32 22.56 29.85
C GLY A 413 24.83 22.58 29.47
N ASN A 414 24.31 23.75 29.10
CA ASN A 414 22.90 23.92 28.69
C ASN A 414 22.65 23.69 27.19
N ASN A 415 23.69 23.66 26.36
CA ASN A 415 23.55 23.54 24.91
C ASN A 415 23.41 22.07 24.49
N ILE A 416 22.44 21.75 23.64
CA ILE A 416 22.30 20.42 23.04
C ILE A 416 23.31 20.28 21.90
N LYS A 417 24.20 19.28 21.97
CA LYS A 417 25.15 18.95 20.90
C LYS A 417 24.56 18.00 19.87
N ALA A 418 23.81 17.01 20.35
CA ALA A 418 23.17 16.01 19.52
C ALA A 418 21.97 15.41 20.24
N VAL A 419 20.98 15.00 19.46
CA VAL A 419 19.92 14.08 19.90
C VAL A 419 20.07 12.83 19.04
N ARG A 420 20.40 11.70 19.68
CA ARG A 420 20.65 10.41 19.06
C ARG A 420 19.59 9.40 19.50
N TYR A 421 19.42 8.35 18.71
CA TYR A 421 18.50 7.25 19.00
C TYR A 421 19.23 5.91 18.94
N GLU A 422 19.04 5.12 19.98
CA GLU A 422 19.45 3.72 20.04
C GLU A 422 18.24 2.80 19.99
N TYR A 423 18.47 1.57 19.56
CA TYR A 423 17.42 0.61 19.25
C TYR A 423 17.86 -0.75 19.79
N PRO A 424 17.53 -1.05 21.06
CA PRO A 424 18.00 -2.27 21.70
C PRO A 424 17.61 -3.52 20.92
N LYS A 425 18.60 -4.30 20.48
CA LYS A 425 18.35 -5.50 19.67
C LYS A 425 17.47 -6.51 20.40
N ASP A 426 17.74 -6.72 21.69
CA ASP A 426 16.96 -7.62 22.55
C ASP A 426 15.53 -7.11 22.81
N ALA A 427 15.22 -5.88 22.39
CA ALA A 427 13.89 -5.29 22.47
C ALA A 427 13.14 -5.31 21.13
N ASP A 428 13.65 -5.95 20.07
CA ASP A 428 12.90 -6.09 18.81
C ASP A 428 11.54 -6.76 19.08
N TYR A 429 10.44 -6.02 19.01
CA TYR A 429 9.13 -6.52 19.42
C TYR A 429 8.62 -7.61 18.48
N ILE A 430 8.98 -7.55 17.20
CA ILE A 430 8.55 -8.56 16.24
C ILE A 430 9.29 -9.86 16.52
N ASN A 431 10.62 -9.83 16.60
CA ASN A 431 11.42 -11.02 16.80
C ASN A 431 11.30 -11.61 18.22
N ARG A 432 11.18 -10.76 19.24
CA ARG A 432 11.07 -11.19 20.65
C ARG A 432 9.68 -11.68 21.01
N ASP A 433 8.62 -10.99 20.59
CA ASP A 433 7.26 -11.25 21.06
C ASP A 433 6.38 -11.91 19.99
N VAL A 434 6.38 -11.38 18.76
CA VAL A 434 5.44 -11.78 17.72
C VAL A 434 5.86 -13.11 17.08
N VAL A 435 7.09 -13.24 16.61
CA VAL A 435 7.58 -14.45 15.92
C VAL A 435 7.39 -15.71 16.77
N PRO A 436 7.79 -15.75 18.06
CA PRO A 436 7.56 -16.93 18.90
C PRO A 436 6.07 -17.27 19.09
N LEU A 437 5.21 -16.24 19.16
CA LEU A 437 3.76 -16.43 19.24
C LEU A 437 3.21 -17.05 17.94
N LEU A 438 3.68 -16.60 16.79
CA LEU A 438 3.29 -17.14 15.48
C LEU A 438 3.75 -18.60 15.32
N GLU A 439 4.99 -18.91 15.72
CA GLU A 439 5.52 -20.28 15.69
C GLU A 439 4.70 -21.22 16.58
N THR A 440 4.36 -20.78 17.80
CA THR A 440 3.54 -21.57 18.74
C THR A 440 2.14 -21.86 18.19
N ALA A 441 1.62 -20.99 17.31
CA ALA A 441 0.31 -21.15 16.69
C ALA A 441 0.33 -21.99 15.39
N ASP A 442 1.50 -22.50 15.00
CA ASP A 442 1.74 -23.20 13.72
C ASP A 442 1.40 -22.32 12.50
N VAL A 443 1.73 -21.02 12.54
CA VAL A 443 1.69 -20.18 11.35
C VAL A 443 2.62 -20.76 10.29
N GLN A 444 2.17 -20.80 9.04
CA GLN A 444 2.92 -21.42 7.95
C GLN A 444 3.64 -20.40 7.06
N LEU A 445 3.04 -19.23 6.89
CA LEU A 445 3.60 -18.14 6.10
C LEU A 445 3.46 -16.81 6.84
N VAL A 446 4.57 -16.08 6.92
CA VAL A 446 4.60 -14.66 7.23
C VAL A 446 4.98 -13.90 5.95
N PHE A 447 4.05 -13.07 5.46
CA PHE A 447 4.18 -12.34 4.20
C PHE A 447 4.29 -10.83 4.43
N TYR A 448 5.28 -10.19 3.80
CA TYR A 448 5.63 -8.78 4.05
C TYR A 448 6.31 -8.10 2.84
N GLY A 449 6.67 -6.82 3.01
CA GLY A 449 7.28 -5.96 2.00
C GLY A 449 8.41 -5.09 2.57
N HIS A 450 8.40 -3.79 2.22
CA HIS A 450 9.20 -2.69 2.80
C HIS A 450 10.64 -2.51 2.27
N SER A 451 11.32 -3.57 1.83
CA SER A 451 12.74 -3.48 1.42
C SER A 451 12.97 -3.52 -0.09
N HIS A 452 11.90 -3.69 -0.87
CA HIS A 452 11.93 -3.63 -2.33
C HIS A 452 12.87 -4.66 -2.96
N LEU A 453 12.70 -5.91 -2.57
CA LEU A 453 13.44 -7.05 -3.09
C LEU A 453 12.57 -8.31 -2.99
N TRP A 454 13.04 -9.40 -3.59
CA TRP A 454 12.55 -10.72 -3.31
C TRP A 454 13.58 -11.48 -2.49
N ASN A 455 13.17 -12.13 -1.40
CA ASN A 455 13.94 -13.13 -0.68
C ASN A 455 12.99 -13.98 0.19
N ARG A 456 13.49 -15.11 0.69
CA ARG A 456 12.72 -15.91 1.65
C ARG A 456 13.60 -16.65 2.64
N PHE A 457 12.99 -16.97 3.78
CA PHE A 457 13.60 -17.66 4.90
C PHE A 457 12.65 -18.75 5.41
N VAL A 458 13.18 -19.63 6.25
CA VAL A 458 12.39 -20.63 6.97
C VAL A 458 12.92 -20.73 8.39
N SER A 459 12.03 -20.72 9.38
CA SER A 459 12.43 -20.96 10.77
C SER A 459 12.70 -22.45 11.03
N GLN A 460 13.19 -22.76 12.23
CA GLN A 460 13.42 -24.15 12.65
C GLN A 460 12.12 -24.96 12.76
N SER A 461 10.99 -24.33 13.07
CA SER A 461 9.67 -24.97 13.09
C SER A 461 9.10 -25.22 11.68
N GLY A 462 9.71 -24.62 10.66
CA GLY A 462 9.27 -24.71 9.26
C GLY A 462 8.29 -23.61 8.85
N MET A 463 8.17 -22.53 9.62
CA MET A 463 7.41 -21.34 9.24
C MET A 463 8.17 -20.56 8.16
N HIS A 464 7.50 -20.26 7.04
CA HIS A 464 8.09 -19.53 5.92
C HIS A 464 7.96 -18.02 6.10
N PHE A 465 8.98 -17.29 5.66
CA PHE A 465 8.98 -15.84 5.57
C PHE A 465 9.26 -15.43 4.13
N LEU A 466 8.42 -14.59 3.54
CA LEU A 466 8.54 -14.18 2.13
C LEU A 466 8.40 -12.67 1.99
N GLU A 467 9.41 -12.05 1.39
CA GLU A 467 9.33 -10.73 0.78
C GLU A 467 9.24 -10.87 -0.74
N THR A 468 8.28 -10.20 -1.38
CA THR A 468 8.12 -10.19 -2.85
C THR A 468 7.73 -8.80 -3.35
N SER A 469 8.56 -7.80 -3.02
CA SER A 469 8.30 -6.37 -3.20
C SER A 469 9.11 -5.72 -4.34
N ASN A 470 9.84 -6.50 -5.13
CA ASN A 470 10.69 -5.97 -6.21
C ASN A 470 9.90 -5.64 -7.49
N VAL A 471 9.34 -4.42 -7.56
CA VAL A 471 8.42 -3.99 -8.64
C VAL A 471 8.87 -2.73 -9.40
N GLY A 472 10.15 -2.38 -9.41
CA GLY A 472 10.61 -1.23 -10.20
C GLY A 472 11.73 -0.42 -9.60
N ASN A 473 11.99 -0.63 -8.32
CA ASN A 473 13.12 -0.06 -7.63
C ASN A 473 13.61 -1.05 -6.59
N THR A 474 14.84 -0.90 -6.15
CA THR A 474 15.38 -1.61 -5.01
C THR A 474 16.35 -0.71 -4.24
N TYR A 475 16.44 -0.91 -2.94
CA TYR A 475 17.55 -0.36 -2.16
C TYR A 475 18.76 -1.28 -2.17
N GLY A 476 18.60 -2.55 -2.57
CA GLY A 476 19.61 -3.59 -2.60
C GLY A 476 19.56 -4.51 -1.37
N ALA A 477 20.26 -5.65 -1.47
CA ALA A 477 20.41 -6.61 -0.39
C ALA A 477 21.76 -6.42 0.33
N ALA A 478 21.78 -6.48 1.66
CA ALA A 478 22.99 -6.42 2.47
C ALA A 478 23.74 -7.76 2.40
N TRP A 479 24.37 -8.02 1.26
CA TRP A 479 24.96 -9.31 0.91
C TRP A 479 26.30 -9.11 0.19
N GLY A 480 27.22 -10.05 0.39
CA GLY A 480 28.57 -9.96 -0.15
C GLY A 480 29.29 -8.69 0.32
N ASP A 481 29.71 -7.85 -0.63
CA ASP A 481 30.44 -6.62 -0.33
C ASP A 481 29.52 -5.43 0.02
N ARG A 482 28.22 -5.52 -0.27
CA ARG A 482 27.24 -4.46 0.01
C ARG A 482 26.81 -4.53 1.47
N LYS A 483 27.27 -3.57 2.28
CA LYS A 483 26.97 -3.46 3.72
C LYS A 483 25.95 -2.35 3.98
N ARG A 484 25.09 -2.53 5.00
CA ARG A 484 24.21 -1.47 5.51
C ARG A 484 25.03 -0.32 6.10
N GLU A 485 24.56 0.92 5.90
CA GLU A 485 25.08 2.09 6.61
C GLU A 485 24.51 2.12 8.04
N VAL A 486 25.37 1.91 9.02
CA VAL A 486 25.00 1.86 10.45
C VAL A 486 26.01 2.66 11.29
N PRO A 487 25.60 3.24 12.43
CA PRO A 487 26.49 4.05 13.24
C PRO A 487 27.64 3.25 13.85
N ILE A 488 28.76 3.95 14.12
CA ILE A 488 29.94 3.41 14.79
C ILE A 488 30.05 4.07 16.17
N GLY A 489 30.34 3.28 17.21
CA GLY A 489 30.53 3.78 18.57
C GLY A 489 29.23 4.06 19.34
N TYR A 490 28.10 3.57 18.85
CA TYR A 490 26.84 3.51 19.62
C TYR A 490 26.91 2.36 20.63
N GLN A 491 26.03 2.34 21.64
CA GLN A 491 26.01 1.26 22.62
C GLN A 491 25.48 -0.04 21.98
N GLU A 492 24.45 0.07 21.14
CA GLU A 492 23.92 -1.02 20.34
C GLU A 492 24.80 -1.38 19.14
N ASP A 493 24.91 -2.68 18.85
CA ASP A 493 25.55 -3.18 17.64
C ASP A 493 24.51 -3.44 16.53
N TYR A 494 24.79 -2.91 15.34
CA TYR A 494 23.87 -2.95 14.21
C TYR A 494 24.41 -3.85 13.11
N VAL A 495 23.60 -4.83 12.72
CA VAL A 495 24.00 -5.88 11.77
C VAL A 495 24.18 -5.31 10.36
N LYS A 496 25.42 -5.35 9.86
CA LYS A 496 25.81 -4.77 8.57
C LYS A 496 25.52 -5.66 7.36
N LEU A 497 25.43 -6.97 7.55
CA LEU A 497 25.31 -7.98 6.48
C LEU A 497 24.36 -9.10 6.91
N GLY A 498 23.67 -9.70 5.94
CA GLY A 498 22.75 -10.80 6.17
C GLY A 498 21.46 -10.39 6.86
N ASP A 499 20.74 -11.37 7.37
CA ASP A 499 19.54 -11.17 8.18
C ASP A 499 19.93 -10.76 9.62
N PRO A 500 19.47 -9.61 10.16
CA PRO A 500 19.80 -9.19 11.51
C PRO A 500 19.30 -10.15 12.61
N ASN A 501 18.26 -10.93 12.30
CA ASN A 501 17.58 -11.83 13.23
C ASN A 501 18.04 -13.30 13.09
N GLY A 502 19.08 -13.56 12.30
CA GLY A 502 19.88 -14.78 12.35
C GLY A 502 19.39 -15.95 11.50
N LEU A 503 18.43 -15.76 10.59
CA LEU A 503 18.07 -16.79 9.62
C LEU A 503 18.93 -16.70 8.35
N GLU A 504 19.32 -17.86 7.82
CA GLU A 504 20.00 -17.94 6.54
C GLU A 504 18.99 -17.77 5.38
N PRO A 505 19.29 -16.93 4.38
CA PRO A 505 18.40 -16.72 3.25
C PRO A 505 18.42 -17.95 2.32
N ILE A 506 17.27 -18.28 1.73
CA ILE A 506 17.15 -19.47 0.89
C ILE A 506 17.38 -19.11 -0.57
N VAL A 507 18.28 -19.88 -1.22
CA VAL A 507 18.50 -19.80 -2.66
C VAL A 507 17.27 -20.34 -3.41
N PRO A 508 16.77 -19.63 -4.43
CA PRO A 508 15.70 -20.12 -5.29
C PRO A 508 15.90 -21.56 -5.80
N THR A 509 14.85 -22.37 -5.79
CA THR A 509 14.94 -23.82 -6.03
C THR A 509 14.91 -24.23 -7.51
N ILE A 510 14.46 -23.36 -8.42
CA ILE A 510 14.23 -23.72 -9.82
C ILE A 510 15.26 -23.05 -10.75
N SER A 511 15.36 -21.73 -10.72
CA SER A 511 16.21 -20.97 -11.63
C SER A 511 16.73 -19.69 -10.98
N PRO A 512 17.57 -19.79 -9.92
CA PRO A 512 18.11 -18.61 -9.23
C PRO A 512 18.88 -17.70 -10.19
N LEU A 513 18.78 -16.38 -9.97
CA LEU A 513 19.70 -15.45 -10.61
C LEU A 513 21.12 -15.70 -10.11
N LEU A 514 22.09 -15.45 -10.98
CA LEU A 514 23.51 -15.60 -10.65
C LEU A 514 24.11 -14.22 -10.33
N GLY A 515 24.99 -14.17 -9.33
CA GLY A 515 25.81 -13.01 -9.03
C GLY A 515 26.95 -12.85 -10.05
N GLU A 516 27.71 -11.77 -9.92
CA GLU A 516 28.88 -11.51 -10.78
C GLU A 516 29.95 -12.61 -10.67
N ASP A 517 30.01 -13.31 -9.54
CA ASP A 517 30.89 -14.45 -9.31
C ASP A 517 30.37 -15.77 -9.91
N GLY A 518 29.23 -15.72 -10.63
CA GLY A 518 28.58 -16.85 -11.26
C GLY A 518 27.82 -17.76 -10.29
N LYS A 519 27.69 -17.41 -9.01
CA LYS A 519 26.99 -18.23 -8.02
C LYS A 519 25.51 -17.85 -7.88
N PRO A 520 24.64 -18.82 -7.56
CA PRO A 520 23.24 -18.54 -7.22
C PRO A 520 23.09 -17.50 -6.10
N MET A 521 22.22 -16.51 -6.31
CA MET A 521 21.88 -15.50 -5.31
C MET A 521 20.59 -15.89 -4.55
N PRO A 522 20.52 -15.64 -3.23
CA PRO A 522 19.33 -15.91 -2.44
C PRO A 522 18.30 -14.77 -2.44
N TYR A 523 18.43 -13.84 -3.39
CA TYR A 523 17.53 -12.69 -3.52
C TYR A 523 17.43 -12.19 -4.97
N ILE A 524 16.42 -11.37 -5.25
CA ILE A 524 16.35 -10.52 -6.43
C ILE A 524 16.14 -9.08 -5.99
N ALA A 525 17.10 -8.21 -6.32
CA ALA A 525 17.05 -6.77 -6.08
C ALA A 525 17.48 -6.09 -7.38
N SER A 526 16.52 -5.60 -8.17
CA SER A 526 16.78 -5.10 -9.53
C SER A 526 15.84 -3.98 -9.93
N ASN A 527 16.36 -3.04 -10.71
CA ASN A 527 15.59 -1.98 -11.37
C ASN A 527 15.13 -2.37 -12.79
N ASP A 528 15.55 -3.54 -13.29
CA ASP A 528 15.24 -4.02 -14.64
C ASP A 528 14.39 -5.30 -14.63
N ILE A 529 14.49 -6.08 -13.56
CA ILE A 529 13.75 -7.33 -13.36
C ILE A 529 12.64 -7.08 -12.33
N THR A 530 11.40 -7.45 -12.65
CA THR A 530 10.28 -7.39 -11.71
C THR A 530 9.88 -8.77 -11.22
N VAL A 531 9.38 -8.88 -9.99
CA VAL A 531 9.04 -10.16 -9.34
C VAL A 531 7.60 -10.17 -8.82
N PHE A 532 6.90 -11.28 -9.01
CA PHE A 532 5.60 -11.53 -8.38
C PHE A 532 5.52 -12.97 -7.86
N SER A 533 4.67 -13.20 -6.86
CA SER A 533 4.46 -14.53 -6.28
C SER A 533 2.98 -14.90 -6.25
N ILE A 534 2.67 -16.17 -6.51
CA ILE A 534 1.32 -16.71 -6.53
C ILE A 534 1.22 -17.84 -5.52
N PHE A 535 0.25 -17.74 -4.62
CA PHE A 535 -0.14 -18.83 -3.74
C PHE A 535 -1.31 -19.61 -4.35
N ASP A 536 -1.05 -20.87 -4.73
CA ASP A 536 -2.04 -21.84 -5.18
C ASP A 536 -2.52 -22.68 -3.99
N THR A 537 -3.71 -22.39 -3.47
CA THR A 537 -4.27 -23.07 -2.28
C THR A 537 -4.68 -24.52 -2.58
N GLY A 538 -4.95 -24.85 -3.85
CA GLY A 538 -5.31 -26.21 -4.24
C GLY A 538 -4.17 -27.19 -4.02
N THR A 539 -2.94 -26.74 -4.25
CA THR A 539 -1.72 -27.54 -4.07
C THR A 539 -0.92 -27.17 -2.81
N GLY A 540 -1.23 -26.04 -2.18
CA GLY A 540 -0.47 -25.48 -1.06
C GLY A 540 0.84 -24.85 -1.49
N THR A 541 0.98 -24.50 -2.77
CA THR A 541 2.27 -24.13 -3.36
C THR A 541 2.37 -22.63 -3.56
N ILE A 542 3.50 -22.04 -3.17
CA ILE A 542 3.86 -20.67 -3.51
C ILE A 542 4.94 -20.72 -4.57
N SER A 543 4.65 -20.16 -5.74
CA SER A 543 5.59 -20.01 -6.85
C SER A 543 5.95 -18.55 -7.06
N SER A 544 7.23 -18.25 -7.23
CA SER A 544 7.71 -16.91 -7.57
C SER A 544 8.24 -16.86 -9.00
N TYR A 545 7.92 -15.76 -9.66
CA TYR A 545 8.22 -15.51 -11.08
C TYR A 545 8.95 -14.20 -11.23
N HIS A 546 9.83 -14.11 -12.22
CA HIS A 546 10.47 -12.86 -12.60
C HIS A 546 10.32 -12.58 -14.09
N PHE A 547 10.39 -11.30 -14.43
CA PHE A 547 10.34 -10.82 -15.81
C PHE A 547 11.36 -9.70 -16.02
N ASP A 548 12.18 -9.81 -17.07
CA ASP A 548 13.20 -8.83 -17.44
C ASP A 548 12.61 -7.80 -18.41
N THR A 549 12.38 -6.58 -17.93
CA THR A 549 11.72 -5.52 -18.70
C THR A 549 12.57 -4.99 -19.86
N ARG A 550 13.88 -5.29 -19.89
CA ARG A 550 14.77 -5.01 -21.02
C ARG A 550 14.48 -5.90 -22.23
N LYS A 551 13.79 -7.02 -22.00
CA LYS A 551 13.44 -8.02 -23.02
C LYS A 551 11.91 -8.16 -23.07
N PRO A 552 11.18 -7.20 -23.64
CA PRO A 552 9.72 -7.16 -23.59
C PRO A 552 9.03 -8.41 -24.18
N ASP A 553 9.68 -9.04 -25.17
CA ASP A 553 9.20 -10.26 -25.83
C ASP A 553 9.64 -11.56 -25.14
N SER A 554 10.37 -11.47 -24.01
CA SER A 554 10.81 -12.64 -23.26
C SER A 554 9.69 -13.27 -22.44
N GLU A 555 9.83 -14.56 -22.17
CA GLU A 555 8.92 -15.28 -21.30
C GLU A 555 9.10 -14.87 -19.83
N VAL A 556 8.03 -14.99 -19.06
CA VAL A 556 8.09 -14.90 -17.61
C VAL A 556 8.65 -16.21 -17.06
N LEU A 557 9.68 -16.12 -16.22
CA LEU A 557 10.38 -17.30 -15.71
C LEU A 557 9.99 -17.58 -14.26
N LYS A 558 9.52 -18.80 -13.99
CA LYS A 558 9.40 -19.31 -12.62
C LYS A 558 10.81 -19.62 -12.11
N PHE A 559 11.19 -19.06 -10.98
CA PHE A 559 12.55 -19.22 -10.45
C PHE A 559 12.60 -19.85 -9.06
N ASP A 560 11.50 -19.80 -8.31
CA ASP A 560 11.40 -20.43 -7.00
C ASP A 560 10.03 -21.05 -6.77
N GLU A 561 10.00 -22.07 -5.93
CA GLU A 561 8.78 -22.71 -5.46
C GLU A 561 8.99 -23.39 -4.10
N PHE A 562 8.00 -23.28 -3.21
CA PHE A 562 7.92 -24.01 -1.95
C PHE A 562 6.47 -24.31 -1.56
N LYS A 563 6.27 -25.23 -0.62
CA LYS A 563 4.94 -25.66 -0.19
C LYS A 563 4.68 -25.36 1.28
N LEU A 564 3.46 -24.89 1.53
CA LEU A 564 2.84 -24.84 2.84
C LEU A 564 2.37 -26.26 3.23
N LYS A 565 2.34 -26.55 4.54
CA LYS A 565 2.10 -27.88 5.11
C LYS A 565 0.63 -28.18 5.35
#